data_AF-A0A8S8ZN95-F1
#
_entry.id   AF-A0A8S8ZN95-F1
#
_cell.length_a   1.000
_cell.length_b   1.000
_cell.length_c   1.000
_cell.angle_alpha   90.00
_cell.angle_beta   90.00
_cell.angle_gamma   90.00
#
_symmetry.space_group_name_H-M   'P 1'
#
loop_
_entity.id
_entity.type
_entity.pdbx_description
1 polymer ?
#
loop_
_entity_poly.entity_id
_entity_poly.type
_entity_poly.pdbx_seq_one_letter_code
_entity_poly.pdbx_strand_id
1 'polypeptide(L)'
;MTRTLKVRIHSSVPSSQHHPPDTTTFCSYLRRPIHNPLPLPVEITLVTADLIKMGGLNLEVFKFGMYVMFPIGIMFYFGTNLDQRFTVPDFWPKPENANKVPFDREEIHEELERLRARRLYLREKRLASEGQQQQNNNNNNNSSSSSNE
;
A
#
# COMPACT_ATOMS: atom_id res chain seq x y z
N MET A 1 37.99 11.31 29.15
CA MET A 1 37.09 10.56 30.05
C MET A 1 35.65 10.87 29.63
N THR A 2 35.18 10.22 28.55
CA THR A 2 33.96 10.57 27.82
C THR A 2 32.80 9.69 28.30
N ARG A 3 31.86 10.25 29.06
CA ARG A 3 30.62 9.57 29.44
C ARG A 3 29.56 9.81 28.36
N THR A 4 29.25 8.76 27.60
CA THR A 4 28.15 8.73 26.63
C THR A 4 26.82 8.54 27.37
N LEU A 5 25.99 9.58 27.42
CA LEU A 5 24.63 9.47 27.94
C LEU A 5 23.74 8.82 26.88
N LYS A 6 23.54 7.51 27.02
CA LYS A 6 22.62 6.71 26.22
C LYS A 6 21.19 7.01 26.67
N VAL A 7 20.51 7.88 25.94
CA VAL A 7 19.08 8.16 26.14
C VAL A 7 18.28 6.90 25.79
N ARG A 8 17.72 6.25 26.81
CA ARG A 8 16.85 5.08 26.68
C ARG A 8 15.41 5.57 26.65
N ILE A 9 14.84 5.69 25.45
CA ILE A 9 13.42 5.95 25.27
C ILE A 9 12.67 4.62 25.52
N HIS A 10 11.86 4.60 26.57
CA HIS A 10 10.88 3.53 26.82
C HIS A 10 9.63 3.85 26.00
N SER A 11 9.45 3.21 24.86
CA SER A 11 8.16 3.13 24.16
C SER A 11 7.50 1.80 24.53
N SER A 12 6.63 1.80 25.53
CA SER A 12 5.79 0.67 25.89
C SER A 12 4.71 0.48 24.81
N VAL A 13 4.92 -0.50 23.93
CA VAL A 13 3.90 -1.00 22.99
C VAL A 13 3.08 -2.07 23.73
N PRO A 14 1.74 -2.01 23.77
CA PRO A 14 0.95 -3.12 24.31
C PRO A 14 0.91 -4.26 23.29
N SER A 15 1.55 -5.37 23.63
CA SER A 15 1.44 -6.63 22.89
C SER A 15 0.02 -7.18 22.99
N SER A 16 -0.75 -7.07 21.91
CA SER A 16 -2.01 -7.80 21.75
C SER A 16 -1.68 -9.27 21.49
N GLN A 17 -1.71 -10.09 22.54
CA GLN A 17 -1.59 -11.55 22.46
C GLN A 17 -2.86 -12.11 21.79
N HIS A 18 -2.78 -12.45 20.51
CA HIS A 18 -3.77 -13.29 19.85
C HIS A 18 -3.23 -14.72 19.85
N HIS A 19 -3.68 -15.54 20.81
CA HIS A 19 -3.43 -16.98 20.76
C HIS A 19 -4.20 -17.59 19.58
N PRO A 20 -3.59 -18.49 18.77
CA PRO A 20 -4.34 -19.32 17.84
C PRO A 20 -5.18 -20.33 18.63
N PRO A 21 -6.42 -20.64 18.22
CA PRO A 21 -7.17 -21.72 18.84
C PRO A 21 -6.55 -23.07 18.47
N ASP A 22 -6.26 -23.86 19.49
CA ASP A 22 -5.74 -25.23 19.38
C ASP A 22 -6.67 -26.10 18.52
N THR A 23 -6.12 -26.68 17.45
CA THR A 23 -6.83 -27.45 16.43
C THR A 23 -7.28 -28.85 16.86
N THR A 24 -7.25 -29.19 18.14
CA THR A 24 -7.41 -30.59 18.59
C THR A 24 -8.71 -30.92 19.31
N THR A 25 -9.57 -29.94 19.60
CA THR A 25 -10.79 -30.18 20.40
C THR A 25 -12.07 -30.28 19.56
N PHE A 26 -12.02 -29.99 18.26
CA PHE A 26 -13.22 -30.04 17.39
C PHE A 26 -13.48 -31.41 16.74
N CYS A 27 -12.54 -32.35 16.81
CA CYS A 27 -12.67 -33.65 16.13
C CYS A 27 -13.47 -34.72 16.92
N SER A 28 -13.91 -34.45 18.14
CA SER A 28 -14.53 -35.47 19.00
C SER A 28 -16.06 -35.50 19.03
N TYR A 29 -16.76 -34.58 18.34
CA TYR A 29 -18.22 -34.44 18.50
C TYR A 29 -19.11 -35.03 17.39
N LEU A 30 -18.56 -35.68 16.36
CA LEU A 30 -19.35 -36.19 15.22
C LEU A 30 -19.23 -37.70 14.98
N ARG A 31 -19.16 -38.47 16.06
CA ARG A 31 -19.34 -39.94 16.00
C ARG A 31 -20.56 -40.38 16.81
N ARG A 32 -21.74 -40.13 16.26
CA ARG A 32 -22.95 -40.92 16.56
C ARG A 32 -23.19 -41.89 15.40
N PRO A 33 -23.28 -43.20 15.62
CA PRO A 33 -23.70 -44.14 14.59
C PRO A 33 -25.22 -44.18 14.54
N ILE A 34 -25.82 -43.82 13.40
CA ILE A 34 -27.22 -44.17 13.13
C ILE A 34 -27.19 -45.34 12.16
N HIS A 35 -27.48 -46.51 12.71
CA HIS A 35 -27.90 -47.69 11.97
C HIS A 35 -29.27 -47.45 11.32
N ASN A 36 -29.41 -48.02 10.12
CA ASN A 36 -30.61 -48.25 9.31
C ASN A 36 -30.92 -47.20 8.22
N PRO A 37 -30.51 -47.44 6.96
CA PRO A 37 -31.25 -46.93 5.81
C PRO A 37 -32.43 -47.87 5.49
N LEU A 38 -33.65 -47.34 5.54
CA LEU A 38 -34.85 -47.95 4.96
C LEU A 38 -34.66 -48.17 3.45
N PRO A 39 -35.28 -49.22 2.85
CA PRO A 39 -35.10 -49.54 1.44
C PRO A 39 -35.84 -48.52 0.57
N LEU A 40 -35.12 -47.88 -0.34
CA LEU A 40 -35.71 -46.98 -1.33
C LEU A 40 -36.22 -47.78 -2.55
N PRO A 41 -37.35 -47.38 -3.15
CA PRO A 41 -38.00 -48.09 -4.25
C PRO A 41 -37.16 -48.08 -5.54
N VAL A 42 -37.16 -49.24 -6.21
CA VAL A 42 -36.37 -49.64 -7.39
C VAL A 42 -36.78 -48.99 -8.72
N GLU A 43 -37.14 -47.71 -8.75
CA GLU A 43 -37.70 -47.05 -9.96
C GLU A 43 -36.93 -45.80 -10.43
N ILE A 44 -35.71 -45.54 -9.93
CA ILE A 44 -35.03 -44.23 -10.16
C ILE A 44 -33.72 -44.33 -10.97
N THR A 45 -33.24 -45.52 -11.34
CA THR A 45 -31.92 -45.65 -11.99
C THR A 45 -31.90 -45.60 -13.51
N LEU A 46 -33.04 -45.67 -14.21
CA LEU A 46 -33.06 -45.66 -15.69
C LEU A 46 -33.25 -44.28 -16.33
N VAL A 47 -33.66 -43.24 -15.58
CA VAL A 47 -33.91 -41.90 -16.14
C VAL A 47 -32.69 -40.97 -16.04
N THR A 48 -31.71 -41.29 -15.20
CA THR A 48 -30.50 -40.46 -15.01
C THR A 48 -29.36 -40.80 -15.98
N ALA A 49 -29.38 -41.97 -16.64
CA ALA A 49 -28.37 -42.35 -17.63
C ALA A 49 -28.49 -41.61 -18.96
N ASP A 50 -29.67 -41.07 -19.30
CA ASP A 50 -29.90 -40.30 -20.54
C ASP A 50 -29.84 -38.77 -20.34
N LEU A 51 -29.77 -38.25 -19.10
CA LEU A 51 -29.73 -36.81 -18.82
C LEU A 51 -28.31 -36.21 -18.82
N ILE A 52 -27.29 -37.02 -19.12
CA ILE A 52 -25.91 -36.57 -19.34
C ILE A 52 -25.46 -36.96 -20.77
N LYS A 53 -26.39 -36.92 -21.73
CA LYS A 53 -26.01 -36.83 -23.15
C LYS A 53 -25.69 -35.36 -23.43
N MET A 54 -24.41 -35.06 -23.26
CA MET A 54 -23.71 -33.81 -23.61
C MET A 54 -24.42 -33.07 -24.75
N GLY A 55 -24.81 -31.82 -24.48
CA GLY A 55 -25.15 -30.87 -25.53
C GLY A 55 -24.00 -30.86 -26.54
N GLY A 56 -24.30 -31.24 -27.78
CA GLY A 56 -23.30 -31.55 -28.80
C GLY A 56 -22.38 -30.38 -29.17
N LEU A 57 -21.41 -30.66 -30.05
CA LEU A 57 -20.36 -29.78 -30.60
C LEU A 57 -20.67 -28.27 -30.67
N ASN A 58 -21.93 -27.89 -30.91
CA ASN A 58 -22.41 -26.53 -31.05
C ASN A 58 -22.19 -25.64 -29.80
N LEU A 59 -22.33 -26.20 -28.58
CA LEU A 59 -22.10 -25.41 -27.36
C LEU A 59 -20.61 -25.19 -27.06
N GLU A 60 -19.77 -26.13 -27.45
CA GLU A 60 -18.32 -25.97 -27.34
C GLU A 60 -17.80 -24.94 -28.35
N VAL A 61 -18.23 -25.00 -29.61
CA VAL A 61 -17.86 -24.00 -30.63
C VAL A 61 -18.32 -22.59 -30.25
N PHE A 62 -19.48 -22.43 -29.61
CA PHE A 62 -19.91 -21.13 -29.08
C PHE A 62 -18.98 -20.62 -27.97
N LYS A 63 -18.60 -21.49 -27.04
CA LYS A 63 -17.67 -21.18 -25.95
C LYS A 63 -16.27 -20.85 -26.46
N PHE A 64 -15.76 -21.63 -27.42
CA PHE A 64 -14.50 -21.35 -28.11
C PHE A 64 -14.58 -20.04 -28.91
N GLY A 65 -15.69 -19.81 -29.61
CA GLY A 65 -15.94 -18.56 -30.32
C GLY A 65 -15.94 -17.36 -29.39
N MET A 66 -16.62 -17.43 -28.24
CA MET A 66 -16.62 -16.36 -27.24
C MET A 66 -15.22 -16.11 -26.67
N TYR A 67 -14.46 -17.15 -26.33
CA TYR A 67 -13.09 -16.99 -25.82
C TYR A 67 -12.08 -16.52 -26.85
N VAL A 68 -12.35 -16.65 -28.15
CA VAL A 68 -11.48 -16.13 -29.22
C VAL A 68 -11.92 -14.72 -29.64
N MET A 69 -13.22 -14.49 -29.85
CA MET A 69 -13.78 -13.18 -30.22
C MET A 69 -13.70 -12.16 -29.10
N PHE A 70 -13.82 -12.54 -27.83
CA PHE A 70 -13.73 -11.61 -26.71
C PHE A 70 -12.34 -10.94 -26.61
N PRO A 71 -11.22 -11.68 -26.53
CA PRO A 71 -9.91 -11.06 -26.51
C PRO A 71 -9.55 -10.37 -27.83
N ILE A 72 -9.91 -10.93 -29.00
CA ILE A 72 -9.64 -10.28 -30.29
C ILE A 72 -10.44 -8.99 -30.45
N GLY A 73 -11.71 -8.97 -30.04
CA GLY A 73 -12.59 -7.80 -30.12
C GLY A 73 -12.19 -6.69 -29.16
N ILE A 74 -11.83 -7.04 -27.92
CA ILE A 74 -11.26 -6.08 -26.96
C ILE A 74 -9.93 -5.54 -27.49
N MET A 75 -9.07 -6.40 -28.03
CA MET A 75 -7.83 -5.98 -28.69
C MET A 75 -8.08 -5.11 -29.92
N PHE A 76 -9.11 -5.35 -30.73
CA PHE A 76 -9.38 -4.53 -31.90
C PHE A 76 -9.93 -3.15 -31.51
N TYR A 77 -10.82 -3.12 -30.52
CA TYR A 77 -11.45 -1.90 -30.03
C TYR A 77 -10.46 -0.99 -29.29
N PHE A 78 -9.63 -1.55 -28.40
CA PHE A 78 -8.64 -0.77 -27.66
C PHE A 78 -7.29 -0.70 -28.38
N GLY A 79 -6.86 -1.75 -29.09
CA GLY A 79 -5.53 -1.87 -29.73
C GLY A 79 -5.26 -0.89 -30.86
N THR A 80 -6.30 -0.43 -31.56
CA THR A 80 -6.14 0.54 -32.66
C THR A 80 -6.13 2.00 -32.19
N ASN A 81 -6.58 2.28 -30.97
CA ASN A 81 -6.80 3.64 -30.48
C ASN A 81 -6.54 3.79 -28.96
N LEU A 82 -5.49 3.15 -28.43
CA LEU A 82 -5.10 3.35 -27.02
C LEU A 82 -4.66 4.80 -26.77
N ASP A 83 -3.90 5.37 -27.70
CA ASP A 83 -3.23 6.65 -27.51
C ASP A 83 -4.22 7.80 -27.30
N GLN A 84 -5.28 7.89 -28.12
CA GLN A 84 -6.27 8.96 -27.99
C GLN A 84 -7.23 8.79 -26.81
N ARG A 85 -7.41 7.57 -26.29
CA ARG A 85 -8.39 7.27 -25.23
C ARG A 85 -7.77 7.20 -23.83
N PHE A 86 -6.48 6.92 -23.75
CA PHE A 86 -5.73 6.85 -22.49
C PHE A 86 -4.66 7.93 -22.34
N THR A 87 -4.44 8.80 -23.33
CA THR A 87 -3.62 9.99 -23.15
C THR A 87 -4.29 10.93 -22.15
N VAL A 88 -3.63 11.12 -21.02
CA VAL A 88 -3.99 12.15 -20.04
C VAL A 88 -3.47 13.49 -20.59
N PRO A 89 -4.35 14.46 -20.93
CA PRO A 89 -3.91 15.78 -21.34
C PRO A 89 -3.14 16.42 -20.17
N ASP A 90 -1.99 17.03 -20.48
CA ASP A 90 -1.10 17.65 -19.50
C ASP A 90 -0.51 16.67 -18.43
N PHE A 91 -0.31 15.39 -18.78
CA PHE A 91 0.36 14.44 -17.88
C PHE A 91 1.75 14.91 -17.43
N TRP A 92 2.52 15.48 -18.36
CA TRP A 92 3.84 16.02 -18.05
C TRP A 92 3.70 17.48 -17.62
N PRO A 93 4.34 17.89 -16.50
CA PRO A 93 4.43 19.29 -16.13
C PRO A 93 4.97 20.08 -17.32
N LYS A 94 4.19 21.07 -17.77
CA LYS A 94 4.56 21.92 -18.90
C LYS A 94 5.98 22.47 -18.69
N PRO A 95 6.81 22.55 -19.74
CA PRO A 95 8.21 23.03 -19.63
C PRO A 95 8.32 24.49 -19.16
N GLU A 96 7.20 25.21 -19.09
CA GLU A 96 7.05 26.52 -18.47
C GLU A 96 7.03 26.46 -16.93
N ASN A 97 6.49 25.38 -16.36
CA ASN A 97 6.44 25.13 -14.91
C ASN A 97 7.67 24.35 -14.41
N ALA A 98 8.45 23.77 -15.32
CA ALA A 98 9.72 23.17 -14.98
C ALA A 98 10.73 24.28 -14.65
N ASN A 99 11.35 24.20 -13.48
CA ASN A 99 12.43 25.11 -13.10
C ASN A 99 13.56 24.99 -14.14
N LYS A 100 13.71 26.00 -14.99
CA LYS A 100 14.74 26.01 -16.04
C LYS A 100 16.09 26.20 -15.34
N VAL A 101 17.00 25.27 -15.58
CA VAL A 101 18.39 25.41 -15.11
C VAL A 101 19.03 26.53 -15.95
N PRO A 102 19.65 27.54 -15.34
CA PRO A 102 20.35 28.59 -16.08
C PRO A 102 21.48 27.98 -16.90
N PHE A 103 21.57 28.34 -18.18
CA PHE A 103 22.55 27.77 -19.11
C PHE A 103 23.77 28.68 -19.31
N ASP A 104 23.63 29.97 -19.07
CA ASP A 104 24.70 30.95 -19.23
C ASP A 104 25.61 31.02 -18.00
N ARG A 105 26.92 31.17 -18.21
CA ARG A 105 27.91 31.11 -17.12
C ARG A 105 27.71 32.21 -16.07
N GLU A 106 27.35 33.41 -16.51
CA GLU A 106 27.12 34.57 -15.63
C GLU A 106 25.86 34.36 -14.77
N GLU A 107 24.76 33.89 -15.39
CA GLU A 107 23.50 33.55 -14.72
C GLU A 107 23.68 32.42 -13.68
N ILE A 108 24.51 31.42 -14.01
CA ILE A 108 24.87 30.34 -13.07
C ILE A 108 25.58 30.89 -11.83
N HIS A 109 26.49 31.86 -11.99
CA HIS A 109 27.22 32.43 -10.86
C HIS A 109 26.30 33.25 -9.94
N GLU A 110 25.38 34.02 -10.51
CA GLU A 110 24.41 34.82 -9.76
C GLU A 110 23.43 33.93 -8.96
N GLU A 111 22.84 32.91 -9.58
CA GLU A 111 21.93 32.01 -8.88
C GLU A 111 22.68 31.15 -7.84
N LEU A 112 23.95 30.80 -8.08
CA LEU A 112 24.80 30.12 -7.10
C LEU A 112 25.07 31.00 -5.87
N GLU A 113 25.33 32.29 -6.07
CA GLU A 113 25.52 33.26 -4.99
C GLU A 113 24.24 33.44 -4.17
N ARG A 114 23.09 33.55 -4.84
CA ARG A 114 21.76 33.58 -4.21
C ARG A 114 21.50 32.32 -3.37
N LEU A 115 21.83 31.15 -3.90
CA LEU A 115 21.67 29.87 -3.18
C LEU A 115 22.60 29.78 -1.97
N ARG A 116 23.84 30.30 -2.06
CA ARG A 116 24.77 30.37 -0.93
C ARG A 116 24.24 31.30 0.17
N ALA A 117 23.76 32.49 -0.19
CA ALA A 117 23.14 33.43 0.74
C ALA A 117 21.92 32.81 1.45
N ARG A 118 21.05 32.12 0.70
CA ARG A 118 19.90 31.38 1.28
C ARG A 118 20.34 30.30 2.26
N ARG A 119 21.40 29.55 1.96
CA ARG A 119 21.95 28.51 2.86
C ARG A 119 22.50 29.11 4.16
N LEU A 120 23.23 30.21 4.07
CA LEU A 120 23.77 30.92 5.24
C LEU A 120 22.65 31.46 6.12
N TYR A 121 21.66 32.13 5.53
CA TYR A 121 20.49 32.63 6.26
C TYR A 121 19.71 31.51 7.00
N LEU A 122 19.45 30.37 6.33
CA LEU A 122 18.78 29.24 6.97
C LEU A 122 19.61 28.63 8.11
N ARG A 123 20.93 28.60 7.95
CA ARG A 123 21.85 28.13 9.00
C ARG A 123 21.83 29.06 10.21
N GLU A 124 21.90 30.36 10.00
CA GLU A 124 21.82 31.36 11.07
C GLU A 124 20.47 31.29 11.80
N LYS A 125 19.37 31.17 11.05
CA LYS A 125 18.02 30.99 11.63
C LYS A 125 17.95 29.75 12.52
N ARG A 126 18.54 28.63 12.08
CA ARG A 126 18.59 27.41 12.89
C ARG A 126 19.39 27.62 14.18
N LEU A 127 20.60 28.17 14.07
CA LEU A 127 21.45 28.45 15.24
C LEU A 127 20.80 29.41 16.23
N ALA A 128 20.12 30.46 15.75
CA ALA A 128 19.38 31.39 16.59
C ALA A 128 18.22 30.69 17.32
N SER A 129 17.45 29.83 16.63
CA SER A 129 16.36 29.08 17.26
C SER A 129 16.86 28.05 18.29
N GLU A 130 17.99 27.39 18.02
CA GLU A 130 18.62 26.45 18.95
C GLU A 130 19.17 27.17 20.19
N GLY A 131 19.77 28.35 20.02
CA GLY A 131 20.26 29.19 21.12
C GLY A 131 19.15 29.73 22.02
N GLN A 132 18.04 30.18 21.43
CA GLN A 132 16.86 30.62 22.19
C GLN A 132 16.19 29.48 22.96
N GLN A 133 16.09 28.28 22.36
CA GLN A 133 15.55 27.11 23.05
C GLN A 133 16.45 26.67 24.21
N GLN A 134 17.77 26.71 24.06
CA GLN A 134 18.71 26.40 25.14
C GLN A 134 18.65 27.42 26.29
N GLN A 135 18.55 28.72 25.98
CA GLN A 135 18.38 29.76 27.01
C GLN A 135 17.05 29.62 27.75
N ASN A 136 15.94 29.39 27.04
CA ASN A 136 14.64 29.19 27.66
C ASN A 136 14.62 27.93 28.54
N ASN A 137 15.23 26.83 28.09
CA ASN A 137 15.34 25.60 28.90
C ASN A 137 16.19 25.81 30.16
N ASN A 138 17.31 26.54 30.07
CA ASN A 138 18.16 26.83 31.22
C ASN A 138 17.47 27.75 32.25
N ASN A 139 16.74 28.77 31.79
CA ASN A 139 16.00 29.66 32.67
C ASN A 139 14.89 28.91 33.43
N ASN A 140 14.15 28.03 32.75
CA ASN A 140 13.10 27.22 33.37
C ASN A 140 13.65 26.26 34.44
N ASN A 141 14.80 25.63 34.17
CA ASN A 141 15.45 24.72 35.13
C ASN A 141 15.94 25.44 36.40
N ASN A 142 16.42 26.68 36.27
CA ASN A 142 16.87 27.48 37.41
C ASN A 142 15.69 27.97 38.27
N SER A 143 14.55 28.32 37.67
CA SER A 143 13.35 28.69 38.41
C SER A 143 12.73 27.53 39.21
N SER A 144 12.82 26.28 38.72
CA SER A 144 12.33 25.10 39.44
C SER A 144 13.19 24.68 40.63
N SER A 145 14.45 25.11 40.70
CA SER A 145 15.35 24.82 41.83
C SER A 145 15.22 25.83 42.97
N SER A 146 14.64 27.01 42.74
CA SER A 146 14.48 28.08 43.75
C SER A 146 13.18 27.98 44.56
N SER A 147 12.30 27.02 44.28
CA SER A 147 10.99 26.90 44.94
C SER A 147 10.90 25.81 46.02
N ASN A 148 12.03 25.19 46.39
CA ASN A 148 12.09 24.09 47.38
C ASN A 148 12.92 24.44 48.64
N GLU A 149 13.17 25.71 48.92
CA GLU A 149 13.73 26.18 50.21
C GLU A 149 12.71 27.05 50.97
#